data_AF-A0A960XI79-F1
#
_entry.id   AF-A0A960XI79-F1
#
_cell.length_a   1.000
_cell.length_b   1.000
_cell.length_c   1.000
_cell.angle_alpha   90.00
_cell.angle_beta   90.00
_cell.angle_gamma   90.00
#
_symmetry.space_group_name_H-M   'P 1'
#
loop_
_entity.id
_entity.type
_entity.pdbx_description
1 polymer ?
#
loop_
_entity_poly.entity_id
_entity_poly.type
_entity_poly.pdbx_seq_one_letter_code
_entity_poly.pdbx_strand_id
1 'polypeptide(L)'
;MKKLLDNYGIFWVLIGLCAFFSILTLKKQTPSGPAAVEEVFQTLENNYDIDALIAVVGAQNQGSAGFAESLSSRLAEAGFSNVRTSIGHPSDFRKLLEEQAAQGQVFQVVATTEDLLKWTVIHSLSEDFDESGKTHVITPESYWWPDFLKRANLLAVVDRIVVIAVIAIGMTMV
;
A
#
# COMPACT_ATOMS: atom_id res chain seq x y z
N MET A 1 15.01 41.37 8.51
CA MET A 1 14.17 40.54 7.61
C MET A 1 14.44 40.80 6.12
N LYS A 2 14.55 42.04 5.61
CA LYS A 2 14.83 42.30 4.18
C LYS A 2 16.17 41.74 3.63
N LYS A 3 17.27 41.80 4.39
CA LYS A 3 18.58 41.25 3.95
C LYS A 3 18.63 39.72 3.77
N LEU A 4 17.73 38.98 4.43
CA LEU A 4 17.64 37.52 4.28
C LEU A 4 16.87 37.11 3.00
N LEU A 5 16.03 37.99 2.45
CA LEU A 5 15.37 37.75 1.16
C LEU A 5 16.26 38.15 -0.02
N ASP A 6 17.04 39.23 0.10
CA ASP A 6 17.91 39.70 -1.00
C ASP A 6 19.09 38.77 -1.28
N ASN A 7 19.76 38.26 -0.26
CA ASN A 7 20.96 37.40 -0.45
C ASN A 7 20.63 35.91 -0.69
N TYR A 8 19.41 35.48 -0.36
CA TYR A 8 18.96 34.09 -0.51
C TYR A 8 17.74 33.97 -1.43
N GLY A 9 17.56 34.92 -2.36
CA GLY A 9 16.42 34.93 -3.29
C GLY A 9 16.25 33.59 -4.00
N ILE A 10 17.35 32.94 -4.42
CA ILE A 10 17.30 31.63 -5.08
C ILE A 10 16.83 30.50 -4.16
N PHE A 11 17.16 30.55 -2.87
CA PHE A 11 16.74 29.56 -1.89
C PHE A 11 15.22 29.65 -1.63
N TRP A 12 14.69 30.86 -1.51
CA TRP A 12 13.25 31.09 -1.37
C TRP A 12 12.47 30.68 -2.63
N VAL A 13 13.02 30.95 -3.82
CA VAL A 13 12.46 30.47 -5.08
C VAL A 13 12.43 28.94 -5.10
N LEU A 14 13.50 28.27 -4.65
CA LEU A 14 13.57 26.80 -4.59
C LEU A 14 12.50 26.23 -3.64
N ILE A 15 12.36 26.80 -2.43
CA ILE A 15 11.32 26.39 -1.47
C ILE A 15 9.93 26.59 -2.07
N GLY A 16 9.69 27.74 -2.71
CA GLY A 16 8.42 28.03 -3.38
C GLY A 16 8.11 27.01 -4.48
N LEU A 17 9.12 26.65 -5.28
CA LEU A 17 9.00 25.63 -6.33
C LEU A 17 8.73 24.24 -5.74
N CYS A 18 9.44 23.86 -4.67
CA CYS A 18 9.21 22.60 -3.95
C CYS A 18 7.80 22.52 -3.39
N ALA A 19 7.32 23.58 -2.75
CA ALA A 19 5.95 23.63 -2.22
C ALA A 19 4.91 23.57 -3.35
N PHE A 20 5.14 24.30 -4.44
CA PHE A 20 4.27 24.29 -5.61
C PHE A 20 4.17 22.90 -6.26
N PHE A 21 5.31 22.24 -6.50
CA PHE A 21 5.31 20.88 -7.03
C PHE A 21 4.74 19.87 -6.05
N SER A 22 4.96 20.05 -4.74
CA SER A 22 4.33 19.22 -3.71
C SER A 22 2.81 19.29 -3.79
N ILE A 23 2.24 20.51 -3.86
CA ILE A 23 0.79 20.71 -4.00
C ILE A 23 0.26 20.11 -5.31
N LEU A 24 0.93 20.38 -6.43
CA LEU A 24 0.50 19.88 -7.74
C LEU A 24 0.59 18.36 -7.89
N THR A 25 1.48 17.72 -7.13
CA THR A 25 1.70 16.27 -7.18
C THR A 25 1.04 15.53 -6.03
N LEU A 26 0.16 16.20 -5.27
CA LEU A 26 -0.62 15.57 -4.22
C LEU A 26 -1.53 14.51 -4.86
N LYS A 27 -1.29 13.24 -4.51
CA LYS A 27 -2.12 12.13 -4.98
C LYS A 27 -2.47 11.21 -3.80
N LYS A 28 -3.62 10.53 -3.93
CA LYS A 28 -3.99 9.44 -3.04
C LYS A 28 -2.97 8.32 -3.25
N GLN A 29 -2.22 7.99 -2.21
CA GLN A 29 -1.27 6.89 -2.24
C GLN A 29 -1.91 5.68 -1.58
N THR A 30 -2.10 4.63 -2.36
CA THR A 30 -2.35 3.31 -1.81
C THR A 30 -1.00 2.81 -1.27
N PRO A 31 -0.88 2.52 0.04
CA PRO A 31 0.34 1.99 0.59
C PRO A 31 0.62 0.65 -0.12
N SER A 32 1.66 0.67 -0.96
CA SER A 32 2.13 -0.50 -1.69
C SER A 32 3.50 -0.85 -1.12
N GLY A 33 3.55 -1.98 -0.40
CA GLY A 33 4.79 -2.49 0.19
C GLY A 33 4.66 -2.96 1.64
N PRO A 34 5.79 -3.20 2.32
CA PRO A 34 5.84 -3.86 3.63
C PRO A 34 5.06 -3.16 4.74
N ALA A 35 4.98 -1.83 4.71
CA ALA A 35 4.25 -1.06 5.72
C ALA A 35 2.73 -1.33 5.68
N ALA A 36 2.16 -1.48 4.47
CA ALA A 36 0.75 -1.81 4.30
C ALA A 36 0.42 -3.21 4.84
N VAL A 37 1.36 -4.14 4.63
CA VAL A 37 1.26 -5.52 5.12
C VAL A 37 1.26 -5.53 6.64
N GLU A 38 2.18 -4.79 7.25
CA GLU A 38 2.30 -4.71 8.71
C GLU A 38 1.07 -4.07 9.37
N GLU A 39 0.53 -3.01 8.79
CA GLU A 39 -0.68 -2.34 9.28
C GLU A 39 -1.90 -3.29 9.30
N VAL A 40 -2.12 -3.99 8.18
CA VAL A 40 -3.22 -4.97 8.08
C VAL A 40 -2.96 -6.17 8.98
N PHE A 41 -1.72 -6.63 9.08
CA PHE A 41 -1.33 -7.72 9.98
C PHE A 41 -1.61 -7.38 11.45
N GLN A 42 -1.20 -6.20 11.93
CA GLN A 42 -1.48 -5.76 13.30
C GLN A 42 -2.98 -5.60 13.55
N THR A 43 -3.75 -5.15 12.55
CA THR A 43 -5.20 -5.08 12.67
C THR A 43 -5.81 -6.48 12.79
N LEU A 44 -5.30 -7.47 12.05
CA LEU A 44 -5.75 -8.85 12.13
C LEU A 44 -5.39 -9.49 13.47
N GLU A 45 -4.15 -9.33 13.94
CA GLU A 45 -3.66 -9.89 15.20
C GLU A 45 -4.40 -9.33 16.43
N ASN A 46 -4.77 -8.06 16.42
CA ASN A 46 -5.48 -7.44 17.54
C ASN A 46 -6.98 -7.75 17.60
N ASN A 47 -7.60 -8.08 16.46
CA ASN A 47 -9.06 -8.22 16.35
C ASN A 47 -9.54 -9.66 16.12
N TYR A 48 -8.66 -10.59 15.73
CA TYR A 48 -9.03 -11.96 15.37
C TYR A 48 -8.10 -13.00 16.03
N ASP A 49 -8.70 -14.11 16.45
CA ASP A 49 -7.97 -15.27 16.94
C ASP A 49 -7.18 -15.96 15.81
N ILE A 50 -6.13 -16.69 16.19
CA ILE A 50 -5.25 -17.46 15.29
C ILE A 50 -6.01 -18.49 14.43
N ASP A 51 -7.14 -19.00 14.91
CA ASP A 51 -7.99 -19.96 14.20
C ASP A 51 -9.02 -19.30 13.26
N ALA A 52 -9.08 -17.97 13.20
CA ALA A 52 -9.98 -17.27 12.30
C ALA A 52 -9.70 -17.60 10.83
N LEU A 53 -10.77 -17.82 10.06
CA LEU A 53 -10.66 -18.08 8.62
C LEU A 53 -10.48 -16.74 7.88
N ILE A 54 -9.24 -16.50 7.42
CA ILE A 54 -8.81 -15.25 6.78
C ILE A 54 -8.64 -15.49 5.28
N ALA A 55 -9.31 -14.70 4.46
CA ALA A 55 -9.06 -14.64 3.02
C ALA A 55 -8.10 -13.49 2.71
N VAL A 56 -7.04 -13.76 1.95
CA VAL A 56 -6.12 -12.73 1.43
C VAL A 56 -6.26 -12.69 -0.08
N VAL A 57 -6.56 -11.52 -0.64
CA VAL A 57 -6.90 -11.37 -2.07
C VAL A 57 -5.93 -10.41 -2.76
N GLY A 58 -5.41 -10.82 -3.91
CA GLY A 58 -4.55 -10.02 -4.79
C GLY A 58 -4.96 -10.11 -6.26
N ALA A 59 -4.73 -9.05 -7.04
CA ALA A 59 -4.87 -9.08 -8.49
C ALA A 59 -3.56 -9.50 -9.16
N GLN A 60 -3.65 -10.34 -10.18
CA GLN A 60 -2.50 -10.67 -11.02
C GLN A 60 -1.93 -9.41 -11.69
N ASN A 61 -0.59 -9.31 -11.76
CA ASN A 61 0.15 -8.20 -12.40
C ASN A 61 -0.04 -6.81 -11.76
N GLN A 62 -0.52 -6.75 -10.51
CA GLN A 62 -0.61 -5.50 -9.75
C GLN A 62 0.21 -5.60 -8.46
N GLY A 63 0.51 -4.45 -7.84
CA GLY A 63 1.19 -4.41 -6.54
C GLY A 63 0.44 -5.16 -5.43
N SER A 64 -0.85 -5.43 -5.62
CA SER A 64 -1.69 -6.23 -4.73
C SER A 64 -1.33 -7.72 -4.70
N ALA A 65 -0.70 -8.28 -5.75
CA ALA A 65 -0.16 -9.64 -5.70
C ALA A 65 0.96 -9.77 -4.65
N GLY A 66 1.94 -8.86 -4.70
CA GLY A 66 3.04 -8.84 -3.74
C GLY A 66 2.58 -8.56 -2.30
N PHE A 67 1.54 -7.74 -2.15
CA PHE A 67 0.86 -7.54 -0.85
C PHE A 67 0.24 -8.85 -0.33
N ALA A 68 -0.51 -9.56 -1.18
CA ALA A 68 -1.19 -10.80 -0.80
C ALA A 68 -0.19 -11.91 -0.40
N GLU A 69 0.91 -12.06 -1.13
CA GLU A 69 1.99 -13.01 -0.83
C GLU A 69 2.72 -12.67 0.47
N SER A 70 3.02 -11.39 0.67
CA SER A 70 3.74 -10.95 1.87
C SER A 70 2.87 -11.09 3.12
N LEU A 71 1.59 -10.74 3.02
CA LEU A 71 0.65 -10.86 4.13
C LEU A 71 0.35 -12.32 4.49
N SER A 72 0.18 -13.20 3.49
CA SER A 72 -0.04 -14.62 3.75
C SER A 72 1.17 -15.28 4.42
N SER A 73 2.39 -14.94 3.97
CA SER A 73 3.63 -15.41 4.59
C SER A 73 3.74 -14.94 6.04
N ARG A 74 3.43 -13.66 6.29
CA ARG A 74 3.48 -13.08 7.63
C ARG A 74 2.45 -13.69 8.59
N LEU A 75 1.23 -13.93 8.11
CA LEU A 75 0.18 -14.61 8.90
C LEU A 75 0.57 -16.06 9.21
N ALA A 76 1.20 -16.76 8.26
CA ALA A 76 1.71 -18.11 8.50
C ALA A 76 2.84 -18.12 9.55
N GLU A 77 3.77 -17.16 9.50
CA GLU A 77 4.82 -16.99 10.52
C GLU A 77 4.27 -16.71 11.91
N ALA A 78 3.17 -15.94 12.00
CA ALA A 78 2.48 -15.63 13.25
C ALA A 78 1.62 -16.78 13.78
N GLY A 79 1.45 -17.85 13.01
CA GLY A 79 0.78 -19.09 13.42
C GLY A 79 -0.69 -19.19 12.99
N PHE A 80 -1.21 -18.27 12.19
CA PHE A 80 -2.60 -18.36 11.68
C PHE A 80 -2.80 -19.64 10.87
N SER A 81 -3.72 -20.49 11.33
CA SER A 81 -3.91 -21.85 10.80
C SER A 81 -4.80 -21.87 9.54
N ASN A 82 -5.71 -20.91 9.42
CA ASN A 82 -6.78 -20.88 8.43
C ASN A 82 -6.67 -19.69 7.47
N VAL A 83 -5.50 -19.53 6.83
CA VAL A 83 -5.31 -18.50 5.79
C VAL A 83 -5.56 -19.10 4.40
N ARG A 84 -6.36 -18.42 3.57
CA ARG A 84 -6.60 -18.76 2.17
C ARG A 84 -6.20 -17.58 1.28
N THR A 85 -5.28 -17.81 0.36
CA THR A 85 -4.80 -16.76 -0.54
C THR A 85 -5.33 -16.99 -1.96
N SER A 86 -5.90 -15.94 -2.56
CA SER A 86 -6.30 -15.92 -3.96
C SER A 86 -5.58 -14.79 -4.69
N ILE A 87 -4.78 -15.15 -5.70
CA ILE A 87 -4.11 -14.19 -6.57
C ILE A 87 -4.58 -14.46 -7.99
N GLY A 88 -5.31 -13.52 -8.59
CA GLY A 88 -5.90 -13.77 -9.89
C GLY A 88 -6.94 -12.74 -10.29
N HIS A 89 -8.05 -13.24 -10.83
CA HIS A 89 -9.18 -12.46 -11.30
C HIS A 89 -10.35 -12.54 -10.28
N PRO A 90 -11.36 -11.65 -10.40
CA PRO A 90 -12.55 -11.71 -9.54
C PRO A 90 -13.23 -13.08 -9.52
N SER A 91 -13.20 -13.78 -10.65
CA SER A 91 -13.76 -15.13 -10.81
C SER A 91 -13.04 -16.18 -9.96
N ASP A 92 -11.71 -16.05 -9.76
CA ASP A 92 -10.93 -16.98 -8.97
C ASP A 92 -11.23 -16.82 -7.48
N PHE A 93 -11.39 -15.57 -7.03
CA PHE A 93 -11.84 -15.31 -5.66
C PHE A 93 -13.27 -15.80 -5.43
N ARG A 94 -14.18 -15.62 -6.40
CA ARG A 94 -15.55 -16.14 -6.31
C ARG A 94 -15.61 -17.66 -6.14
N LYS A 95 -14.82 -18.39 -6.93
CA LYS A 95 -14.73 -19.85 -6.80
C LYS A 95 -14.23 -20.26 -5.41
N LEU A 96 -13.23 -19.56 -4.88
CA LEU A 96 -12.70 -19.82 -3.55
C LEU A 96 -13.77 -19.59 -2.47
N LEU A 97 -14.60 -18.54 -2.60
CA LEU A 97 -15.75 -18.33 -1.71
C LEU A 97 -16.78 -19.48 -1.79
N GLU A 98 -17.13 -19.90 -3.00
CA GLU A 98 -18.09 -20.99 -3.23
C GLU A 98 -17.57 -22.33 -2.70
N GLU A 99 -16.28 -22.63 -2.87
CA GLU A 99 -15.62 -23.83 -2.34
C GLU A 99 -15.62 -23.87 -0.80
N GLN A 100 -15.35 -22.74 -0.13
CA GLN A 100 -15.41 -22.66 1.33
C GLN A 100 -16.86 -22.73 1.85
N ALA A 101 -17.79 -22.07 1.16
CA ALA A 101 -19.21 -22.16 1.49
C ALA A 101 -19.73 -23.61 1.36
N ALA A 102 -19.28 -24.37 0.35
CA ALA A 102 -19.60 -25.79 0.20
C ALA A 102 -19.04 -26.67 1.34
N GLN A 103 -17.95 -26.23 1.99
CA GLN A 103 -17.39 -26.87 3.19
C GLN A 103 -18.08 -26.42 4.49
N GLY A 104 -19.12 -25.57 4.40
CA GLY A 104 -19.82 -25.01 5.56
C GLY A 104 -19.00 -23.96 6.31
N GLN A 105 -17.92 -23.46 5.71
CA GLN A 105 -17.04 -22.47 6.30
C GLN A 105 -17.28 -21.09 5.68
N VAL A 106 -17.28 -20.06 6.51
CA VAL A 106 -17.46 -18.67 6.09
C VAL A 106 -16.24 -17.88 6.53
N PHE A 107 -15.67 -17.08 5.62
CA PHE A 107 -14.57 -16.19 5.97
C PHE A 107 -15.00 -15.22 7.05
N GLN A 108 -14.18 -15.03 8.08
CA GLN A 108 -14.44 -14.03 9.10
C GLN A 108 -13.91 -12.66 8.68
N VAL A 109 -12.86 -12.67 7.85
CA VAL A 109 -12.20 -11.46 7.38
C VAL A 109 -11.56 -11.69 6.01
N VAL A 110 -11.60 -10.67 5.17
CA VAL A 110 -11.01 -10.61 3.83
C VAL A 110 -10.04 -9.43 3.80
N ALA A 111 -8.75 -9.70 3.74
CA ALA A 111 -7.70 -8.70 3.59
C ALA A 111 -7.39 -8.47 2.11
N THR A 112 -7.50 -7.21 1.66
CA THR A 112 -7.29 -6.83 0.26
C THR A 112 -6.75 -5.40 0.16
N THR A 113 -6.48 -4.92 -1.05
CA THR A 113 -6.06 -3.53 -1.32
C THR A 113 -7.22 -2.71 -1.89
N GLU A 114 -7.22 -1.37 -1.71
CA GLU A 114 -8.30 -0.50 -2.21
C GLU A 114 -8.61 -0.66 -3.71
N ASP A 115 -7.60 -0.94 -4.53
CA ASP A 115 -7.78 -1.14 -5.98
C ASP A 115 -8.75 -2.29 -6.33
N LEU A 116 -8.84 -3.28 -5.43
CA LEU A 116 -9.66 -4.47 -5.54
C LEU A 116 -11.09 -4.26 -5.02
N LEU A 117 -11.36 -3.22 -4.22
CA LEU A 117 -12.71 -2.92 -3.72
C LEU A 117 -13.73 -2.68 -4.85
N LYS A 118 -13.25 -2.31 -6.05
CA LYS A 118 -14.09 -2.12 -7.24
C LYS A 118 -14.60 -3.44 -7.83
N TRP A 119 -14.06 -4.57 -7.42
CA TRP A 119 -14.55 -5.88 -7.87
C TRP A 119 -15.94 -6.11 -7.32
N THR A 120 -16.91 -6.41 -8.18
CA THR A 120 -18.31 -6.64 -7.79
C THR A 120 -18.42 -7.69 -6.68
N VAL A 121 -17.58 -8.72 -6.68
CA VAL A 121 -17.54 -9.75 -5.63
C VAL A 121 -17.14 -9.16 -4.28
N ILE A 122 -16.14 -8.28 -4.24
CA ILE A 122 -15.70 -7.65 -2.98
C ILE A 122 -16.69 -6.56 -2.54
N HIS A 123 -17.24 -5.82 -3.50
CA HIS A 123 -18.28 -4.81 -3.26
C HIS A 123 -19.55 -5.42 -2.68
N SER A 124 -20.04 -6.54 -3.25
CA SER A 124 -21.18 -7.28 -2.66
C SER A 124 -20.80 -7.82 -1.27
N LEU A 125 -19.53 -8.21 -1.10
CA LEU A 125 -18.97 -8.56 0.20
C LEU A 125 -18.80 -7.40 1.19
N SER A 126 -19.10 -6.17 0.79
CA SER A 126 -19.16 -5.02 1.69
C SER A 126 -20.59 -4.50 1.88
N GLU A 127 -21.45 -4.61 0.86
CA GLU A 127 -22.85 -4.17 0.93
C GLU A 127 -23.76 -5.15 1.67
N ASP A 128 -23.64 -6.47 1.44
CA ASP A 128 -24.47 -7.48 2.10
C ASP A 128 -24.18 -7.63 3.62
N PHE A 129 -23.23 -6.85 4.14
CA PHE A 129 -22.59 -7.05 5.44
C PHE A 129 -23.11 -6.12 6.53
N ASP A 130 -23.70 -4.98 6.16
CA ASP A 130 -24.38 -4.09 7.10
C ASP A 130 -25.62 -4.76 7.73
N GLU A 131 -26.18 -5.79 7.07
CA GLU A 131 -27.34 -6.55 7.57
C GLU A 131 -27.00 -7.94 8.17
N SER A 132 -25.82 -8.53 7.92
CA SER A 132 -25.56 -9.97 8.20
C SER A 132 -24.31 -10.32 9.04
N GLY A 133 -23.41 -9.37 9.32
CA GLY A 133 -22.50 -9.42 10.48
C GLY A 133 -21.44 -10.54 10.56
N LYS A 134 -20.91 -11.10 9.46
CA LYS A 134 -19.96 -12.23 9.55
C LYS A 134 -18.61 -12.13 8.84
N THR A 135 -18.40 -11.27 7.83
CA THR A 135 -17.11 -11.14 7.14
C THR A 135 -16.68 -9.68 7.03
N HIS A 136 -15.54 -9.31 7.58
CA HIS A 136 -15.03 -7.94 7.49
C HIS A 136 -14.04 -7.81 6.34
N VAL A 137 -14.16 -6.78 5.50
CA VAL A 137 -13.13 -6.47 4.49
C VAL A 137 -12.16 -5.46 5.08
N ILE A 138 -10.88 -5.81 5.19
CA ILE A 138 -9.82 -4.92 5.69
C ILE A 138 -8.94 -4.51 4.52
N THR A 139 -8.74 -3.19 4.40
CA THR A 139 -7.80 -2.59 3.47
C THR A 139 -6.87 -1.65 4.22
N PRO A 140 -5.59 -1.54 3.81
CA PRO A 140 -4.67 -0.60 4.44
C PRO A 140 -5.12 0.85 4.21
N GLU A 141 -4.92 1.73 5.18
CA GLU A 141 -5.36 3.12 5.08
C GLU A 141 -4.59 3.87 3.99
N SER A 142 -5.34 4.40 3.02
CA SER A 142 -4.76 5.28 2.00
C SER A 142 -4.51 6.66 2.56
N TYR A 143 -3.29 7.17 2.35
CA TYR A 143 -2.90 8.52 2.77
C TYR A 143 -2.63 9.44 1.57
N TRP A 144 -2.83 10.74 1.78
CA TRP A 144 -2.54 11.76 0.78
C TRP A 144 -1.11 12.23 0.94
N TRP A 145 -0.26 11.95 -0.05
CA TRP A 145 1.12 12.42 -0.01
C TRP A 145 1.63 12.78 -1.41
N PRO A 146 2.36 13.90 -1.55
CA PRO A 146 2.91 14.35 -2.83
C PRO A 146 3.89 13.34 -3.44
N ASP A 147 3.76 13.06 -4.74
CA ASP A 147 4.76 12.26 -5.46
C ASP A 147 6.15 12.92 -5.41
N PHE A 148 6.22 14.26 -5.48
CA PHE A 148 7.49 15.00 -5.52
C PHE A 148 8.37 14.76 -4.27
N LEU A 149 7.78 14.76 -3.08
CA LEU A 149 8.52 14.56 -1.82
C LEU A 149 8.62 13.10 -1.38
N LYS A 150 8.35 12.14 -2.28
CA LYS A 150 8.65 10.72 -1.99
C LYS A 150 10.14 10.57 -1.72
N ARG A 151 10.50 9.84 -0.66
CA ARG A 151 11.91 9.55 -0.33
C ARG A 151 12.67 8.95 -1.52
N ALA A 152 12.04 8.03 -2.27
CA ALA A 152 12.63 7.46 -3.47
C ALA A 152 12.94 8.52 -4.55
N ASN A 153 12.05 9.49 -4.77
CA ASN A 153 12.25 10.57 -5.73
C ASN A 153 13.34 11.55 -5.25
N LEU A 154 13.33 11.90 -3.96
CA LEU A 154 14.38 12.73 -3.36
C LEU A 154 15.76 12.06 -3.46
N LEU A 155 15.86 10.78 -3.11
CA LEU A 155 17.10 10.01 -3.21
C LEU A 155 17.58 9.94 -4.65
N ALA A 156 16.71 9.64 -5.62
CA ALA A 156 17.08 9.62 -7.03
C ALA A 156 17.64 10.96 -7.54
N VAL A 157 17.08 12.08 -7.08
CA VAL A 157 17.58 13.42 -7.41
C VAL A 157 18.95 13.66 -6.75
N VAL A 158 19.10 13.32 -5.47
CA VAL A 158 20.37 13.47 -4.75
C VAL A 158 21.45 12.61 -5.39
N ASP A 159 21.18 11.33 -5.68
CA ASP A 159 22.14 10.41 -6.30
C ASP A 159 22.66 10.96 -7.63
N ARG A 160 21.77 11.50 -8.47
CA ARG A 160 22.17 12.11 -9.74
C ARG A 160 23.03 13.36 -9.55
N ILE A 161 22.71 14.21 -8.57
CA ILE A 161 23.48 15.41 -8.27
C ILE A 161 24.86 15.05 -7.71
N VAL A 162 24.93 14.07 -6.80
CA VAL A 162 26.18 13.60 -6.19
C VAL A 162 27.15 13.10 -7.26
N VAL A 163 26.68 12.28 -8.21
CA VAL A 163 27.51 11.79 -9.32
C VAL A 163 28.06 12.94 -10.16
N ILE A 164 27.22 13.91 -10.54
CA ILE A 164 27.65 15.09 -11.32
C ILE A 164 28.72 15.90 -10.56
N ALA A 165 28.52 16.11 -9.26
CA ALA A 165 29.46 16.86 -8.42
C ALA A 165 30.82 16.16 -8.30
N VAL A 166 30.83 14.84 -8.07
CA VAL A 166 32.07 14.05 -8.00
C VAL A 166 32.85 14.11 -9.31
N ILE A 167 32.17 13.96 -10.45
CA ILE A 167 32.79 14.07 -11.77
C ILE A 167 33.39 15.47 -11.98
N ALA A 168 32.64 16.53 -11.63
CA ALA A 168 33.12 17.90 -11.76
C ALA A 168 34.37 18.18 -10.91
N ILE A 169 34.41 17.71 -9.66
CA ILE A 169 35.59 17.82 -8.79
C ILE A 169 36.77 17.05 -9.39
N GLY A 170 36.54 15.84 -9.88
CA GLY A 170 37.56 15.03 -10.54
C GLY A 170 38.18 15.73 -11.76
N MET A 171 37.37 16.43 -12.55
CA MET A 171 37.85 17.22 -13.69
C MET A 171 38.69 18.44 -13.28
N THR A 172 38.54 18.97 -12.07
CA THR A 172 39.31 20.12 -11.57
C THR A 172 40.60 19.75 -10.82
N MET A 173 40.78 18.47 -10.49
CA MET A 173 41.95 17.98 -9.73
C MET A 173 43.11 17.54 -10.64
N VAL A 174 42.91 17.48 -11.96
CA VAL A 174 43.92 17.20 -13.00
C VAL A 174 44.58 18.50 -13.46
#